data_AF-R7J491-F1
#
_entry.id   AF-R7J491-F1
#
_cell.length_a   1.000
_cell.length_b   1.000
_cell.length_c   1.000
_cell.angle_alpha   90.00
_cell.angle_beta   90.00
_cell.angle_gamma   90.00
#
_symmetry.space_group_name_H-M   'P 1'
#
loop_
_entity.id
_entity.type
_entity.pdbx_description
1 polymer ?
#
loop_
_entity_poly.entity_id
_entity_poly.type
_entity_poly.pdbx_seq_one_letter_code
_entity_poly.pdbx_strand_id
1 'polypeptide(L)'
;MKKALFSFAAIASMLMLGACSSEEPAVEPAGAKSTVAVELQLPDGLQSRYGEGTTATDLTYAVYEHGKKEALAVCTGGADATIGKATMSGLKTTITLQLTTGKEYDFVFFAAAPNSIYSFDKANQTVTANYTGLKANEESLDAFFNTTTYKVVGNATISAKLYRPFAQLNILTDDVTASSAAGFAPQDTKVVVKDVANKLNLVTGAIEGETELTYDYNTLAAGKMTIKGKDYDYLAMNYLLVNEKKTVEVGFGVKSTKNEERAITFNNVPVQRNFRTNIYGSLLTNALNVNVEIIPGFNEPDYEVVGVSDAETLVSELTAGNNVALTADINLDQAVILNLAGKEATIDLNGHNIIGSKKFYDNTVNVWSVLSVRGGKLTINGDGNVFAATGAIAEAPNYIEDFAIDVNNGAQLVINGGNFKGNDTAVYIYSGSVEINGGTFEVYDNGLSYGARYNINAYDSAFTGGTAKITIKGGTFFEFDPTKAPEPGSPSLLPAGYKAVKTSINGKDAWVVSAE
;
A
#
# COMPACT_ATOMS: atom_id res chain seq x y z
N MET A 1 -28.20 -37.13 -36.83
CA MET A 1 -28.41 -35.98 -37.73
C MET A 1 -27.44 -34.87 -37.32
N LYS A 2 -26.64 -34.38 -38.28
CA LYS A 2 -25.89 -33.10 -38.35
C LYS A 2 -25.02 -32.73 -37.13
N LYS A 3 -23.70 -33.01 -37.11
CA LYS A 3 -22.58 -32.31 -37.80
C LYS A 3 -22.64 -30.78 -37.71
N ALA A 4 -21.76 -30.20 -36.89
CA ALA A 4 -21.06 -28.95 -37.18
C ALA A 4 -19.61 -29.10 -36.71
N LEU A 5 -18.73 -29.35 -37.68
CA LEU A 5 -17.29 -29.17 -37.59
C LEU A 5 -17.03 -27.66 -37.45
N PHE A 6 -16.19 -27.25 -36.50
CA PHE A 6 -15.35 -26.07 -36.68
C PHE A 6 -13.90 -26.51 -36.51
N SER A 7 -13.19 -26.42 -37.63
CA SER A 7 -11.79 -26.76 -37.80
C SER A 7 -10.90 -25.84 -36.97
N PHE A 8 -10.23 -26.39 -35.95
CA PHE A 8 -8.99 -25.82 -35.45
C PHE A 8 -7.88 -26.18 -36.45
N ALA A 9 -7.67 -25.31 -37.43
CA ALA A 9 -6.51 -25.41 -38.30
C ALA A 9 -5.27 -25.00 -37.52
N ALA A 10 -4.31 -25.92 -37.46
CA ALA A 10 -2.99 -25.73 -36.90
C ALA A 10 -2.23 -24.60 -37.60
N ILE A 11 -1.67 -23.68 -36.81
CA ILE A 11 -0.43 -22.98 -37.14
C ILE A 11 0.57 -23.41 -36.08
N ALA A 12 1.05 -24.64 -36.24
CA ALA A 12 2.31 -25.08 -35.65
C ALA A 12 3.40 -24.68 -36.64
N SER A 13 3.98 -23.51 -36.45
CA SER A 13 5.20 -23.10 -37.15
C SER A 13 6.24 -22.60 -36.14
N MET A 14 7.06 -23.56 -35.72
CA MET A 14 8.46 -23.43 -35.29
C MET A 14 8.84 -22.17 -34.49
N LEU A 15 8.78 -22.28 -33.17
CA LEU A 15 9.84 -21.76 -32.30
C LEU A 15 10.44 -22.96 -31.58
N MET A 16 11.45 -23.55 -32.21
CA MET A 16 12.39 -24.44 -31.54
C MET A 16 13.29 -23.56 -30.68
N LEU A 17 12.94 -23.37 -29.41
CA LEU A 17 13.89 -22.98 -28.38
C LEU A 17 13.95 -24.15 -27.39
N GLY A 18 15.18 -24.65 -27.21
CA GLY A 18 15.48 -25.86 -26.47
C GLY A 18 14.99 -25.80 -25.03
N ALA A 19 14.50 -26.94 -24.56
CA ALA A 19 14.29 -27.19 -23.16
C ALA A 19 15.63 -27.32 -22.43
N CYS A 20 15.63 -26.85 -21.17
CA CYS A 20 16.63 -27.04 -20.12
C CYS A 20 17.88 -26.16 -20.16
N SER A 21 17.77 -24.97 -19.58
CA SER A 21 18.74 -24.44 -18.63
C SER A 21 18.03 -23.41 -17.73
N SER A 22 18.36 -23.40 -16.45
CA SER A 22 18.20 -22.24 -15.59
C SER A 22 19.18 -21.18 -16.08
N GLU A 23 18.82 -20.50 -17.15
CA GLU A 23 19.63 -19.46 -17.78
C GLU A 23 19.37 -18.13 -17.05
N GLU A 24 20.39 -17.69 -16.33
CA GLU A 24 20.61 -16.27 -16.04
C GLU A 24 20.44 -15.49 -17.36
N PRO A 25 19.66 -14.40 -17.40
CA PRO A 25 19.30 -13.74 -18.65
C PRO A 25 20.56 -13.41 -19.46
N ALA A 26 20.66 -13.95 -20.67
CA ALA A 26 21.78 -13.68 -21.56
C ALA A 26 21.92 -12.17 -21.73
N VAL A 27 23.08 -11.63 -21.32
CA VAL A 27 23.36 -10.20 -21.45
C VAL A 27 23.61 -9.92 -22.92
N GLU A 28 22.65 -9.26 -23.56
CA GLU A 28 22.77 -8.82 -24.93
C GLU A 28 23.70 -7.59 -25.01
N PRO A 29 24.45 -7.41 -26.12
CA PRO A 29 25.29 -6.23 -26.29
C PRO A 29 24.48 -4.94 -26.11
N ALA A 30 25.03 -3.95 -25.41
CA ALA A 30 24.38 -2.66 -25.22
C ALA A 30 24.03 -2.01 -26.58
N GLY A 31 22.82 -1.49 -26.72
CA GLY A 31 22.31 -0.92 -27.97
C GLY A 31 21.54 -1.90 -28.86
N ALA A 32 21.52 -3.19 -28.55
CA ALA A 32 20.66 -4.18 -29.20
C ALA A 32 19.16 -3.96 -28.86
N LYS A 33 18.27 -4.61 -29.61
CA LYS A 33 16.84 -4.67 -29.30
C LYS A 33 16.54 -5.98 -28.58
N SER A 34 15.87 -5.88 -27.43
CA SER A 34 15.42 -7.02 -26.64
C SER A 34 13.92 -6.98 -26.41
N THR A 35 13.35 -8.17 -26.31
CA THR A 35 11.94 -8.39 -26.03
C THR A 35 11.73 -8.38 -24.51
N VAL A 36 10.88 -7.47 -24.04
CA VAL A 36 10.46 -7.43 -22.64
C VAL A 36 8.97 -7.74 -22.57
N ALA A 37 8.61 -8.83 -21.92
CA ALA A 37 7.25 -9.16 -21.55
C ALA A 37 6.95 -8.60 -20.15
N VAL A 38 5.82 -7.91 -20.00
CA VAL A 38 5.34 -7.42 -18.69
C VAL A 38 4.03 -8.12 -18.37
N GLU A 39 4.05 -8.95 -17.35
CA GLU A 39 2.88 -9.64 -16.79
C GLU A 39 2.22 -8.73 -15.76
N LEU A 40 0.97 -8.38 -16.02
CA LEU A 40 0.19 -7.45 -15.22
C LEU A 40 -0.95 -8.18 -14.53
N GLN A 41 -1.17 -7.87 -13.26
CA GLN A 41 -2.20 -8.49 -12.45
C GLN A 41 -2.81 -7.47 -11.47
N LEU A 42 -4.13 -7.46 -11.31
CA LEU A 42 -4.79 -6.75 -10.20
C LEU A 42 -4.57 -7.53 -8.88
N PRO A 43 -4.67 -6.90 -7.69
CA PRO A 43 -4.35 -7.56 -6.44
C PRO A 43 -5.22 -8.79 -6.19
N ASP A 44 -4.63 -9.80 -5.54
CA ASP A 44 -5.38 -10.94 -5.04
C ASP A 44 -6.21 -10.52 -3.81
N GLY A 45 -7.24 -11.28 -3.42
CA GLY A 45 -8.02 -10.96 -2.21
C GLY A 45 -9.03 -9.80 -2.36
N LEU A 46 -9.34 -9.35 -3.58
CA LEU A 46 -10.52 -8.50 -3.87
C LEU A 46 -11.84 -9.27 -3.66
N GLN A 47 -12.04 -9.89 -2.49
CA GLN A 47 -13.14 -10.81 -2.19
C GLN A 47 -14.21 -10.11 -1.37
N SER A 48 -15.01 -9.29 -2.05
CA SER A 48 -16.36 -8.94 -1.62
C SER A 48 -17.18 -8.62 -2.84
N ARG A 49 -18.48 -8.94 -2.84
CA ARG A 49 -19.42 -8.84 -3.98
C ARG A 49 -19.43 -7.51 -4.78
N TYR A 50 -18.80 -6.43 -4.30
CA TYR A 50 -18.62 -5.11 -4.93
C TYR A 50 -17.17 -4.63 -4.82
N GLY A 51 -16.64 -3.96 -5.85
CA GLY A 51 -15.25 -3.54 -5.91
C GLY A 51 -14.26 -4.69 -6.16
N GLU A 52 -14.67 -5.71 -6.92
CA GLU A 52 -13.83 -6.85 -7.30
C GLU A 52 -12.85 -6.53 -8.44
N GLY A 53 -12.92 -5.31 -8.99
CA GLY A 53 -12.09 -4.88 -10.12
C GLY A 53 -12.41 -5.54 -11.46
N THR A 54 -13.48 -6.34 -11.52
CA THR A 54 -13.86 -7.14 -12.71
C THR A 54 -14.28 -6.27 -13.91
N THR A 55 -14.63 -5.01 -13.67
CA THR A 55 -14.95 -4.04 -14.73
C THR A 55 -13.71 -3.45 -15.39
N ALA A 56 -12.55 -3.45 -14.72
CA ALA A 56 -11.29 -2.86 -15.19
C ALA A 56 -10.61 -3.73 -16.27
N THR A 57 -11.25 -3.79 -17.44
CA THR A 57 -10.88 -4.69 -18.54
C THR A 57 -10.07 -4.02 -19.65
N ASP A 58 -9.99 -2.69 -19.68
CA ASP A 58 -9.22 -1.92 -20.67
C ASP A 58 -7.94 -1.36 -20.01
N LEU A 59 -6.78 -1.93 -20.36
CA LEU A 59 -5.48 -1.44 -19.96
C LEU A 59 -4.99 -0.38 -20.95
N THR A 60 -4.59 0.76 -20.44
CA THR A 60 -3.83 1.80 -21.16
C THR A 60 -2.43 1.89 -20.56
N TYR A 61 -1.40 2.01 -21.40
CA TYR A 61 -0.03 2.12 -20.91
C TYR A 61 0.85 3.02 -21.78
N ALA A 62 1.93 3.52 -21.19
CA ALA A 62 2.99 4.26 -21.88
C ALA A 62 4.36 3.88 -21.30
N VAL A 63 5.40 4.01 -22.10
CA VAL A 63 6.78 3.66 -21.71
C VAL A 63 7.68 4.88 -21.90
N TYR A 64 8.54 5.14 -20.92
CA TYR A 64 9.49 6.25 -20.91
C TYR A 64 10.90 5.72 -20.68
N GLU A 65 11.92 6.39 -21.21
CA GLU A 65 13.28 6.18 -20.68
C GLU A 65 13.32 6.75 -19.26
N HIS A 66 13.95 6.04 -18.32
CA HIS A 66 13.91 6.38 -16.90
C HIS A 66 14.28 7.84 -16.64
N GLY A 67 13.46 8.53 -15.84
CA GLY A 67 13.64 9.94 -15.52
C GLY A 67 13.27 10.93 -16.64
N LYS A 68 12.72 10.45 -17.77
CA LYS A 68 12.21 11.31 -18.86
C LYS A 68 10.68 11.30 -18.90
N LYS A 69 10.12 12.35 -19.52
CA LYS A 69 8.66 12.51 -19.72
C LYS A 69 8.19 12.29 -21.15
N GLU A 70 9.13 12.09 -22.08
CA GLU A 70 8.81 11.83 -23.48
C GLU A 70 8.44 10.35 -23.66
N ALA A 71 7.18 10.09 -24.03
CA ALA A 71 6.69 8.74 -24.27
C ALA A 71 7.35 8.13 -25.51
N LEU A 72 7.82 6.89 -25.38
CA LEU A 72 8.49 6.15 -26.43
C LEU A 72 7.50 5.54 -27.41
N ALA A 73 7.81 5.59 -28.70
CA ALA A 73 7.03 4.96 -29.77
C ALA A 73 7.31 3.45 -29.85
N VAL A 74 7.01 2.72 -28.77
CA VAL A 74 7.26 1.27 -28.62
C VAL A 74 6.01 0.49 -28.22
N CYS A 75 4.91 1.18 -27.95
CA CYS A 75 3.65 0.60 -27.50
C CYS A 75 2.84 0.01 -28.66
N THR A 76 1.94 -0.92 -28.32
CA THR A 76 1.09 -1.64 -29.28
C THR A 76 -0.37 -1.63 -28.83
N GLY A 77 -1.28 -1.96 -29.76
CA GLY A 77 -2.72 -2.07 -29.49
C GLY A 77 -3.49 -0.74 -29.47
N GLY A 78 -2.83 0.40 -29.26
CA GLY A 78 -3.41 1.73 -29.43
C GLY A 78 -3.30 2.26 -30.86
N ALA A 79 -4.02 3.36 -31.13
CA ALA A 79 -3.95 4.08 -32.41
C ALA A 79 -2.64 4.90 -32.58
N ASP A 80 -1.95 5.19 -31.47
CA ASP A 80 -0.70 5.93 -31.39
C ASP A 80 0.37 5.00 -30.79
N ALA A 81 1.53 4.86 -31.44
CA ALA A 81 2.60 3.98 -30.98
C ALA A 81 3.23 4.39 -29.64
N THR A 82 2.88 5.56 -29.09
CA THR A 82 3.31 6.03 -27.76
C THR A 82 2.26 5.77 -26.66
N ILE A 83 1.08 5.26 -27.02
CA ILE A 83 0.02 4.86 -26.09
C ILE A 83 -0.42 3.44 -26.44
N GLY A 84 -0.13 2.50 -25.55
CA GLY A 84 -0.53 1.13 -25.71
C GLY A 84 -1.92 0.83 -25.16
N LYS A 85 -2.55 -0.21 -25.71
CA LYS A 85 -3.81 -0.78 -25.22
C LYS A 85 -3.71 -2.29 -25.12
N ALA A 86 -4.30 -2.87 -24.09
CA ALA A 86 -4.47 -4.31 -23.96
C ALA A 86 -5.76 -4.64 -23.20
N THR A 87 -6.27 -5.86 -23.35
CA THR A 87 -7.43 -6.34 -22.59
C THR A 87 -6.98 -7.13 -21.37
N MET A 88 -7.54 -6.82 -20.21
CA MET A 88 -7.40 -7.62 -18.99
C MET A 88 -8.45 -8.73 -18.98
N SER A 89 -8.02 -9.97 -18.77
CA SER A 89 -8.89 -11.15 -18.65
C SER A 89 -8.57 -11.89 -17.37
N GLY A 90 -9.60 -12.23 -16.58
CA GLY A 90 -9.38 -12.87 -15.27
C GLY A 90 -8.45 -12.06 -14.37
N LEU A 91 -8.56 -10.72 -14.41
CA LEU A 91 -7.74 -9.77 -13.65
C LEU A 91 -6.25 -9.71 -14.07
N LYS A 92 -5.88 -10.27 -15.23
CA LYS A 92 -4.49 -10.34 -15.71
C LYS A 92 -4.35 -9.99 -17.19
N THR A 93 -3.16 -9.56 -17.60
CA THR A 93 -2.76 -9.49 -19.02
C THR A 93 -1.24 -9.55 -19.15
N THR A 94 -0.74 -9.73 -20.37
CA THR A 94 0.69 -9.62 -20.68
C THR A 94 0.87 -8.70 -21.88
N ILE A 95 1.75 -7.71 -21.75
CA ILE A 95 2.19 -6.90 -22.88
C ILE A 95 3.61 -7.28 -23.29
N THR A 96 3.96 -7.08 -24.56
CA THR A 96 5.29 -7.40 -25.08
C THR A 96 5.84 -6.23 -25.87
N LEU A 97 7.07 -5.81 -25.55
CA LEU A 97 7.69 -4.58 -26.05
C LEU A 97 9.10 -4.85 -26.57
N GLN A 98 9.53 -4.08 -27.56
CA GLN A 98 10.89 -4.10 -28.10
C GLN A 98 11.69 -2.89 -27.59
N LEU A 99 12.60 -3.12 -26.66
CA LEU A 99 13.35 -2.08 -25.95
C LEU A 99 14.85 -2.18 -26.23
N THR A 100 15.55 -1.05 -26.18
CA THR A 100 16.99 -1.03 -26.37
C THR A 100 17.72 -1.43 -25.09
N THR A 101 18.67 -2.36 -25.19
CA THR A 101 19.49 -2.85 -24.08
C THR A 101 20.46 -1.79 -23.57
N GLY A 102 20.83 -1.89 -22.28
CA GLY A 102 21.69 -0.93 -21.59
C GLY A 102 20.98 0.32 -21.09
N LYS A 103 19.65 0.40 -21.24
CA LYS A 103 18.80 1.50 -20.76
C LYS A 103 17.82 1.03 -19.70
N GLU A 104 17.38 1.97 -18.88
CA GLU A 104 16.34 1.80 -17.89
C GLU A 104 15.06 2.51 -18.35
N TYR A 105 13.90 1.91 -18.07
CA TYR A 105 12.61 2.39 -18.56
C TYR A 105 11.57 2.38 -17.45
N ASP A 106 10.69 3.38 -17.48
CA ASP A 106 9.50 3.48 -16.63
C ASP A 106 8.28 3.05 -17.45
N PHE A 107 7.57 2.04 -16.96
CA PHE A 107 6.36 1.49 -17.54
C PHE A 107 5.18 1.98 -16.71
N VAL A 108 4.31 2.78 -17.32
CA VAL A 108 3.19 3.44 -16.64
C VAL A 108 1.89 2.81 -17.09
N PHE A 109 1.10 2.32 -16.14
CA PHE A 109 -0.10 1.53 -16.40
C PHE A 109 -1.35 2.17 -15.78
N PHE A 110 -2.46 2.11 -16.50
CA PHE A 110 -3.78 2.45 -16.00
C PHE A 110 -4.84 1.51 -16.60
N ALA A 111 -5.50 0.73 -15.75
CA ALA A 111 -6.58 -0.19 -16.12
C ALA A 111 -7.92 0.35 -15.60
N ALA A 112 -8.92 0.43 -16.47
CA ALA A 112 -10.27 0.88 -16.13
C ALA A 112 -11.31 0.18 -17.02
N ALA A 113 -12.59 0.51 -16.82
CA ALA A 113 -13.63 0.02 -17.72
C ALA A 113 -13.48 0.57 -19.15
N PRO A 114 -13.92 -0.18 -20.17
CA PRO A 114 -14.04 0.35 -21.53
C PRO A 114 -14.95 1.58 -21.54
N ASN A 115 -14.59 2.61 -22.32
CA ASN A 115 -15.30 3.90 -22.37
C ASN A 115 -15.45 4.58 -21.00
N SER A 116 -14.46 4.42 -20.11
CA SER A 116 -14.45 5.06 -18.81
C SER A 116 -14.36 6.58 -18.88
N ILE A 117 -14.63 7.23 -17.75
CA ILE A 117 -14.55 8.70 -17.57
C ILE A 117 -13.11 9.23 -17.53
N TYR A 118 -12.12 8.35 -17.63
CA TYR A 118 -10.71 8.63 -17.38
C TYR A 118 -9.98 8.98 -18.67
N SER A 119 -9.36 10.16 -18.68
CA SER A 119 -8.55 10.65 -19.80
C SER A 119 -7.06 10.50 -19.46
N PHE A 120 -6.35 9.66 -20.21
CA PHE A 120 -4.91 9.43 -20.05
C PHE A 120 -4.10 10.51 -20.78
N ASP A 121 -3.20 11.17 -20.06
CA ASP A 121 -2.28 12.18 -20.58
C ASP A 121 -0.84 11.68 -20.44
N LYS A 122 -0.26 11.25 -21.56
CA LYS A 122 1.13 10.76 -21.62
C LYS A 122 2.17 11.85 -21.36
N ALA A 123 1.90 13.10 -21.73
CA ALA A 123 2.89 14.18 -21.59
C ALA A 123 3.09 14.55 -20.11
N ASN A 124 1.99 14.52 -19.35
CA ASN A 124 2.00 14.80 -17.91
C ASN A 124 2.06 13.54 -17.04
N GLN A 125 1.98 12.34 -17.65
CA GLN A 125 1.93 11.05 -16.96
C GLN A 125 0.76 10.99 -15.96
N THR A 126 -0.40 11.52 -16.35
CA THR A 126 -1.57 11.65 -15.48
C THR A 126 -2.81 11.02 -16.08
N VAL A 127 -3.79 10.77 -15.23
CA VAL A 127 -5.17 10.49 -15.61
C VAL A 127 -6.08 11.51 -14.96
N THR A 128 -7.00 12.08 -15.74
CA THR A 128 -8.04 13.00 -15.24
C THR A 128 -9.42 12.35 -15.38
N ALA A 129 -10.19 12.35 -14.30
CA ALA A 129 -11.57 11.87 -14.24
C ALA A 129 -12.55 13.00 -14.60
N ASN A 130 -13.50 12.73 -15.49
CA ASN A 130 -14.61 13.63 -15.77
C ASN A 130 -15.81 13.30 -14.86
N TYR A 131 -16.05 14.11 -13.83
CA TYR A 131 -17.13 13.91 -12.85
C TYR A 131 -18.52 14.43 -13.31
N THR A 132 -18.72 14.60 -14.61
CA THR A 132 -20.02 15.05 -15.15
C THR A 132 -20.99 13.88 -15.30
N GLY A 133 -22.18 13.98 -14.70
CA GLY A 133 -23.29 13.07 -14.93
C GLY A 133 -23.11 11.65 -14.38
N LEU A 134 -22.29 11.49 -13.35
CA LEU A 134 -22.08 10.21 -12.69
C LEU A 134 -23.34 9.76 -11.95
N LYS A 135 -23.53 8.45 -11.84
CA LYS A 135 -24.62 7.85 -11.09
C LYS A 135 -24.09 7.04 -9.91
N ALA A 136 -24.88 6.95 -8.86
CA ALA A 136 -24.52 6.09 -7.74
C ALA A 136 -24.39 4.63 -8.18
N ASN A 137 -23.55 3.85 -7.51
CA ASN A 137 -23.44 2.39 -7.69
C ASN A 137 -22.88 1.95 -9.06
N GLU A 138 -22.05 2.78 -9.70
CA GLU A 138 -21.41 2.48 -10.98
C GLU A 138 -20.06 1.77 -10.80
N GLU A 139 -20.05 0.43 -10.83
CA GLU A 139 -18.83 -0.39 -10.80
C GLU A 139 -17.86 -0.11 -11.97
N SER A 140 -18.33 0.47 -13.07
CA SER A 140 -17.48 0.87 -14.19
C SER A 140 -16.54 2.04 -13.88
N LEU A 141 -16.71 2.68 -12.72
CA LEU A 141 -15.83 3.74 -12.25
C LEU A 141 -14.58 3.20 -11.55
N ASP A 142 -14.53 1.91 -11.23
CA ASP A 142 -13.34 1.31 -10.66
C ASP A 142 -12.14 1.38 -11.62
N ALA A 143 -10.94 1.51 -11.07
CA ALA A 143 -9.70 1.57 -11.85
C ALA A 143 -8.49 1.16 -11.01
N PHE A 144 -7.40 0.87 -11.70
CA PHE A 144 -6.14 0.44 -11.11
C PHE A 144 -4.96 1.04 -11.85
N PHE A 145 -3.86 1.32 -11.15
CA PHE A 145 -2.66 1.88 -11.73
C PHE A 145 -1.41 1.31 -11.09
N ASN A 146 -0.29 1.39 -11.80
CA ASN A 146 1.04 1.24 -11.22
C ASN A 146 2.08 1.84 -12.17
N THR A 147 3.25 2.15 -11.63
CA THR A 147 4.46 2.38 -12.41
C THR A 147 5.53 1.39 -11.97
N THR A 148 6.24 0.79 -12.93
CA THR A 148 7.35 -0.12 -12.66
C THR A 148 8.56 0.33 -13.46
N THR A 149 9.75 0.28 -12.85
CA THR A 149 11.02 0.61 -13.51
C THR A 149 11.80 -0.66 -13.76
N TYR A 150 12.39 -0.79 -14.95
CA TYR A 150 13.23 -1.95 -15.29
C TYR A 150 14.40 -1.59 -16.19
N LYS A 151 15.58 -2.10 -15.85
CA LYS A 151 16.80 -1.99 -16.65
C LYS A 151 16.90 -3.17 -17.62
N VAL A 152 16.87 -2.87 -18.92
CA VAL A 152 16.90 -3.87 -19.98
C VAL A 152 18.34 -4.29 -20.25
N VAL A 153 18.68 -5.54 -19.92
CA VAL A 153 20.01 -6.13 -20.19
C VAL A 153 19.95 -7.27 -21.23
N GLY A 154 18.75 -7.69 -21.61
CA GLY A 154 18.50 -8.79 -22.53
C GLY A 154 16.99 -9.05 -22.64
N ASN A 155 16.61 -10.17 -23.25
CA ASN A 155 15.21 -10.60 -23.23
C ASN A 155 14.77 -10.92 -21.80
N ALA A 156 13.57 -10.51 -21.41
CA ALA A 156 13.08 -10.69 -20.05
C ALA A 156 11.56 -10.78 -19.96
N THR A 157 11.11 -11.43 -18.89
CA THR A 157 9.73 -11.34 -18.40
C THR A 157 9.78 -10.72 -17.01
N ILE A 158 8.99 -9.67 -16.79
CA ILE A 158 8.85 -8.99 -15.50
C ILE A 158 7.38 -8.96 -15.10
N SER A 159 7.10 -8.90 -13.80
CA SER A 159 5.74 -8.85 -13.27
C SER A 159 5.47 -7.52 -12.59
N ALA A 160 4.25 -7.00 -12.73
CA ALA A 160 3.79 -5.76 -12.10
C ALA A 160 2.34 -5.93 -11.61
N LYS A 161 2.09 -5.57 -10.35
CA LYS A 161 0.72 -5.53 -9.80
C LYS A 161 0.13 -4.14 -9.92
N LEU A 162 -1.16 -4.03 -10.23
CA LEU A 162 -1.88 -2.76 -10.29
C LEU A 162 -2.62 -2.51 -8.98
N TYR A 163 -2.79 -1.25 -8.57
CA TYR A 163 -3.42 -0.89 -7.30
C TYR A 163 -4.54 0.13 -7.50
N ARG A 164 -5.56 0.09 -6.65
CA ARG A 164 -6.69 1.00 -6.74
C ARG A 164 -6.29 2.41 -6.28
N PRO A 165 -6.51 3.47 -7.08
CA PRO A 165 -6.23 4.84 -6.67
C PRO A 165 -7.34 5.46 -5.79
N PHE A 166 -8.47 4.77 -5.64
CA PHE A 166 -9.68 5.26 -4.96
C PHE A 166 -9.86 4.68 -3.56
N ALA A 167 -10.51 5.44 -2.68
CA ALA A 167 -11.26 4.90 -1.55
C ALA A 167 -12.61 4.37 -2.05
N GLN A 168 -13.07 3.25 -1.52
CA GLN A 168 -14.46 2.80 -1.73
C GLN A 168 -15.33 3.30 -0.57
N LEU A 169 -16.40 4.02 -0.87
CA LEU A 169 -17.38 4.50 0.11
C LEU A 169 -18.67 3.68 0.00
N ASN A 170 -19.02 3.00 1.08
CA ASN A 170 -20.24 2.19 1.21
C ASN A 170 -21.21 2.84 2.20
N ILE A 171 -22.49 2.83 1.85
CA ILE A 171 -23.60 3.19 2.75
C ILE A 171 -24.51 1.98 2.86
N LEU A 172 -24.73 1.52 4.08
CA LEU A 172 -25.32 0.22 4.41
C LEU A 172 -26.41 0.39 5.47
N THR A 173 -27.47 -0.42 5.43
CA THR A 173 -28.54 -0.32 6.42
C THR A 173 -29.13 -1.68 6.81
N ASP A 174 -29.59 -1.83 8.05
CA ASP A 174 -30.23 -3.07 8.54
C ASP A 174 -31.76 -3.05 8.50
N ASP A 175 -32.35 -1.95 8.04
CA ASP A 175 -33.76 -1.63 8.28
C ASP A 175 -34.58 -1.39 6.99
N VAL A 176 -34.12 -1.88 5.83
CA VAL A 176 -34.87 -1.81 4.56
C VAL A 176 -36.29 -2.36 4.70
N THR A 177 -36.43 -3.54 5.33
CA THR A 177 -37.72 -4.19 5.56
C THR A 177 -38.61 -3.38 6.50
N ALA A 178 -38.06 -2.88 7.60
CA ALA A 178 -38.80 -2.09 8.58
C ALA A 178 -39.25 -0.74 7.99
N SER A 179 -38.37 -0.07 7.26
CA SER A 179 -38.69 1.16 6.53
C SER A 179 -39.81 0.93 5.51
N SER A 180 -39.75 -0.16 4.75
CA SER A 180 -40.77 -0.52 3.76
C SER A 180 -42.13 -0.76 4.42
N ALA A 181 -42.16 -1.48 5.54
CA ALA A 181 -43.37 -1.70 6.34
C ALA A 181 -43.94 -0.39 6.93
N ALA A 182 -43.08 0.57 7.26
CA ALA A 182 -43.46 1.92 7.68
C ALA A 182 -43.90 2.84 6.51
N GLY A 183 -43.96 2.33 5.28
CA GLY A 183 -44.47 3.04 4.11
C GLY A 183 -43.41 3.70 3.22
N PHE A 184 -42.13 3.60 3.58
CA PHE A 184 -40.99 4.12 2.81
C PHE A 184 -40.13 2.95 2.30
N ALA A 185 -40.44 2.46 1.09
CA ALA A 185 -39.64 1.43 0.44
C ALA A 185 -38.53 2.09 -0.40
N PRO A 186 -37.25 2.06 0.04
CA PRO A 186 -36.17 2.75 -0.67
C PRO A 186 -35.96 2.11 -2.06
N GLN A 187 -35.62 2.93 -3.05
CA GLN A 187 -35.46 2.53 -4.46
C GLN A 187 -34.18 3.10 -5.07
N ASP A 188 -33.96 4.42 -4.95
CA ASP A 188 -32.83 5.09 -5.57
C ASP A 188 -31.99 5.85 -4.54
N THR A 189 -30.69 5.92 -4.75
CA THR A 189 -29.76 6.64 -3.88
C THR A 189 -28.89 7.63 -4.64
N LYS A 190 -28.54 8.72 -3.95
CA LYS A 190 -27.66 9.81 -4.41
C LYS A 190 -26.57 10.01 -3.37
N VAL A 191 -25.34 10.26 -3.82
CA VAL A 191 -24.21 10.57 -2.94
C VAL A 191 -23.50 11.82 -3.44
N VAL A 192 -23.19 12.75 -2.53
CA VAL A 192 -22.41 13.96 -2.81
C VAL A 192 -21.26 14.02 -1.83
N VAL A 193 -20.04 14.20 -2.33
CA VAL A 193 -18.83 14.30 -1.50
C VAL A 193 -18.03 15.51 -1.93
N LYS A 194 -17.60 16.34 -0.97
CA LYS A 194 -16.76 17.51 -1.24
C LYS A 194 -15.28 17.16 -1.16
N ASP A 195 -14.45 18.02 -1.74
CA ASP A 195 -12.99 17.97 -1.68
C ASP A 195 -12.42 16.64 -2.21
N VAL A 196 -12.97 16.13 -3.32
CA VAL A 196 -12.46 14.93 -3.99
C VAL A 196 -11.62 15.35 -5.18
N ALA A 197 -10.38 14.87 -5.25
CA ALA A 197 -9.49 15.17 -6.38
C ALA A 197 -10.05 14.56 -7.67
N ASN A 198 -9.68 15.10 -8.82
CA ASN A 198 -10.09 14.54 -10.11
C ASN A 198 -8.93 14.17 -11.02
N LYS A 199 -7.67 14.42 -10.61
CA LYS A 199 -6.50 14.03 -11.37
C LYS A 199 -5.50 13.26 -10.51
N LEU A 200 -4.91 12.23 -11.11
CA LEU A 200 -3.88 11.37 -10.54
C LEU A 200 -2.64 11.41 -11.42
N ASN A 201 -1.47 11.62 -10.82
CA ASN A 201 -0.19 11.34 -11.45
C ASN A 201 0.16 9.86 -11.25
N LEU A 202 0.35 9.13 -12.35
CA LEU A 202 0.49 7.67 -12.33
C LEU A 202 1.89 7.20 -11.88
N VAL A 203 2.89 8.10 -11.91
CA VAL A 203 4.28 7.80 -11.52
C VAL A 203 4.50 8.10 -10.04
N THR A 204 4.09 9.28 -9.59
CA THR A 204 4.29 9.74 -8.22
C THR A 204 3.15 9.36 -7.27
N GLY A 205 1.99 8.98 -7.81
CA GLY A 205 0.77 8.75 -7.02
C GLY A 205 0.14 10.03 -6.46
N ALA A 206 0.66 11.21 -6.78
CA ALA A 206 0.11 12.49 -6.33
C ALA A 206 -1.26 12.78 -6.98
N ILE A 207 -2.13 13.51 -6.29
CA ILE A 207 -3.47 13.88 -6.76
C ILE A 207 -3.66 15.40 -6.76
N GLU A 208 -4.52 15.90 -7.66
CA GLU A 208 -4.88 17.32 -7.76
C GLU A 208 -6.33 17.53 -8.23
N GLY A 209 -6.80 18.79 -8.18
CA GLY A 209 -8.09 19.21 -8.75
C GLY A 209 -9.30 18.91 -7.86
N GLU A 210 -9.22 19.21 -6.56
CA GLU A 210 -10.32 19.02 -5.61
C GLU A 210 -11.61 19.71 -6.07
N THR A 211 -12.71 18.95 -6.08
CA THR A 211 -14.04 19.39 -6.50
C THR A 211 -15.13 18.68 -5.70
N GLU A 212 -16.35 19.19 -5.77
CA GLU A 212 -17.53 18.41 -5.39
C GLU A 212 -17.75 17.29 -6.41
N LEU A 213 -17.92 16.08 -5.90
CA LEU A 213 -18.20 14.85 -6.63
C LEU A 213 -19.64 14.44 -6.34
N THR A 214 -20.50 14.51 -7.36
CA THR A 214 -21.91 14.14 -7.27
C THR A 214 -22.18 12.86 -8.06
N TYR A 215 -22.69 11.86 -7.35
CA TYR A 215 -23.31 10.66 -7.89
C TYR A 215 -24.82 10.83 -7.85
N ASP A 216 -25.44 11.12 -9.00
CA ASP A 216 -26.89 11.32 -9.09
C ASP A 216 -27.67 10.02 -8.84
N TYR A 217 -28.98 10.19 -8.62
CA TYR A 217 -29.90 9.12 -8.27
C TYR A 217 -29.79 7.92 -9.21
N ASN A 218 -29.56 6.75 -8.63
CA ASN A 218 -29.58 5.47 -9.30
C ASN A 218 -30.15 4.40 -8.37
N THR A 219 -30.57 3.27 -8.94
CA THR A 219 -31.08 2.13 -8.16
C THR A 219 -30.08 1.71 -7.09
N LEU A 220 -30.56 1.28 -5.91
CA LEU A 220 -29.69 0.81 -4.83
C LEU A 220 -28.68 -0.24 -5.31
N ALA A 221 -27.50 -0.22 -4.72
CA ALA A 221 -26.56 -1.34 -4.83
C ALA A 221 -27.22 -2.61 -4.26
N ALA A 222 -27.14 -3.73 -4.96
CA ALA A 222 -27.75 -4.98 -4.52
C ALA A 222 -26.90 -5.66 -3.42
N GLY A 223 -27.44 -6.66 -2.72
CA GLY A 223 -26.65 -7.50 -1.82
C GLY A 223 -26.43 -6.93 -0.42
N LYS A 224 -25.59 -7.63 0.36
CA LYS A 224 -25.40 -7.38 1.80
C LYS A 224 -23.93 -7.45 2.20
N MET A 225 -23.60 -6.83 3.32
CA MET A 225 -22.33 -6.95 4.02
C MET A 225 -22.57 -7.32 5.48
N THR A 226 -21.83 -8.31 5.99
CA THR A 226 -21.85 -8.67 7.41
C THR A 226 -20.79 -7.85 8.14
N ILE A 227 -21.22 -7.03 9.10
CA ILE A 227 -20.34 -6.23 9.97
C ILE A 227 -20.59 -6.67 11.41
N LYS A 228 -19.55 -7.12 12.11
CA LYS A 228 -19.61 -7.56 13.52
C LYS A 228 -20.71 -8.60 13.77
N GLY A 229 -20.85 -9.56 12.84
CA GLY A 229 -21.84 -10.65 12.92
C GLY A 229 -23.29 -10.26 12.57
N LYS A 230 -23.52 -9.05 12.05
CA LYS A 230 -24.84 -8.57 11.62
C LYS A 230 -24.83 -8.15 10.16
N ASP A 231 -25.88 -8.54 9.44
CA ASP A 231 -26.04 -8.20 8.03
C ASP A 231 -26.66 -6.81 7.84
N TYR A 232 -26.11 -6.08 6.87
CA TYR A 232 -26.63 -4.80 6.39
C TYR A 232 -26.77 -4.85 4.86
N ASP A 233 -27.89 -4.36 4.34
CA ASP A 233 -28.16 -4.18 2.91
C ASP A 233 -27.40 -2.97 2.37
N TYR A 234 -26.88 -3.06 1.14
CA TYR A 234 -26.28 -1.91 0.48
C TYR A 234 -27.36 -0.89 0.07
N LEU A 235 -27.10 0.38 0.39
CA LEU A 235 -27.83 1.53 -0.14
C LEU A 235 -27.01 2.23 -1.22
N ALA A 236 -25.71 2.41 -0.99
CA ALA A 236 -24.81 2.99 -1.97
C ALA A 236 -23.39 2.40 -1.91
N MET A 237 -22.69 2.39 -3.05
CA MET A 237 -21.27 2.07 -3.20
C MET A 237 -20.66 2.98 -4.27
N ASN A 238 -19.64 3.75 -3.92
CA ASN A 238 -19.01 4.74 -4.82
C ASN A 238 -17.48 4.85 -4.60
N TYR A 239 -16.76 5.50 -5.53
CA TYR A 239 -15.29 5.57 -5.55
C TYR A 239 -14.74 6.99 -5.45
N LEU A 240 -13.92 7.28 -4.45
CA LEU A 240 -13.40 8.63 -4.22
C LEU A 240 -11.90 8.67 -4.52
N LEU A 241 -11.46 9.57 -5.41
CA LEU A 241 -10.02 9.77 -5.65
C LEU A 241 -9.42 10.57 -4.50
N VAL A 242 -8.72 9.86 -3.63
CA VAL A 242 -8.04 10.39 -2.46
C VAL A 242 -6.62 9.82 -2.40
N ASN A 243 -5.80 10.33 -1.49
CA ASN A 243 -4.43 9.85 -1.30
C ASN A 243 -4.27 9.42 0.16
N GLU A 244 -3.83 10.33 1.01
CA GLU A 244 -3.68 10.11 2.44
C GLU A 244 -5.04 10.06 3.15
N LYS A 245 -5.03 9.53 4.37
CA LYS A 245 -6.20 9.48 5.24
C LYS A 245 -6.68 10.91 5.51
N LYS A 246 -7.92 11.20 5.12
CA LYS A 246 -8.58 12.48 5.43
C LYS A 246 -10.03 12.27 5.77
N THR A 247 -10.68 13.32 6.27
CA THR A 247 -12.12 13.32 6.51
C THR A 247 -12.85 14.15 5.48
N VAL A 248 -14.02 13.70 5.05
CA VAL A 248 -14.89 14.39 4.09
C VAL A 248 -16.31 14.53 4.62
N GLU A 249 -17.07 15.47 4.06
CA GLU A 249 -18.52 15.56 4.23
C GLU A 249 -19.20 14.72 3.15
N VAL A 250 -20.13 13.85 3.55
CA VAL A 250 -20.91 12.98 2.65
C VAL A 250 -22.38 13.32 2.78
N GLY A 251 -22.96 13.89 1.73
CA GLY A 251 -24.41 14.01 1.55
C GLY A 251 -24.99 12.73 0.96
N PHE A 252 -25.99 12.17 1.60
CA PHE A 252 -26.69 10.96 1.16
C PHE A 252 -28.18 11.26 0.97
N GLY A 253 -28.69 11.00 -0.23
CA GLY A 253 -30.11 11.08 -0.56
C GLY A 253 -30.67 9.70 -0.86
N VAL A 254 -31.89 9.40 -0.41
CA VAL A 254 -32.62 8.19 -0.74
C VAL A 254 -34.05 8.53 -1.16
N LYS A 255 -34.49 7.95 -2.28
CA LYS A 255 -35.86 8.05 -2.78
C LYS A 255 -36.58 6.72 -2.60
N SER A 256 -37.85 6.80 -2.21
CA SER A 256 -38.72 5.62 -2.17
C SER A 256 -39.36 5.32 -3.51
N THR A 257 -40.00 4.16 -3.63
CA THR A 257 -40.84 3.78 -4.79
C THR A 257 -42.02 4.73 -5.07
N LYS A 258 -42.32 5.64 -4.14
CA LYS A 258 -43.34 6.70 -4.29
C LYS A 258 -42.73 8.06 -4.62
N ASN A 259 -41.42 8.14 -4.89
CA ASN A 259 -40.64 9.37 -5.06
C ASN A 259 -40.61 10.27 -3.80
N GLU A 260 -40.85 9.72 -2.62
CA GLU A 260 -40.59 10.44 -1.37
C GLU A 260 -39.08 10.46 -1.13
N GLU A 261 -38.52 11.61 -0.76
CA GLU A 261 -37.08 11.79 -0.59
C GLU A 261 -36.70 11.99 0.88
N ARG A 262 -35.61 11.36 1.31
CA ARG A 262 -34.94 11.62 2.59
C ARG A 262 -33.48 11.92 2.32
N ALA A 263 -32.90 12.82 3.10
CA ALA A 263 -31.49 13.18 3.01
C ALA A 263 -30.83 13.14 4.39
N ILE A 264 -29.58 12.69 4.43
CA ILE A 264 -28.73 12.60 5.61
C ILE A 264 -27.37 13.18 5.22
N THR A 265 -26.75 13.94 6.11
CA THR A 265 -25.36 14.41 5.93
C THR A 265 -24.50 13.77 7.00
N PHE A 266 -23.44 13.09 6.57
CA PHE A 266 -22.42 12.52 7.43
C PHE A 266 -21.19 13.43 7.43
N ASN A 267 -20.86 13.98 8.59
CA ASN A 267 -19.69 14.83 8.76
C ASN A 267 -18.49 13.99 9.21
N ASN A 268 -17.29 14.45 8.86
CA ASN A 268 -16.02 13.85 9.28
C ASN A 268 -15.86 12.36 8.90
N VAL A 269 -16.35 11.95 7.72
CA VAL A 269 -16.23 10.56 7.25
C VAL A 269 -14.78 10.28 6.85
N PRO A 270 -14.06 9.35 7.50
CA PRO A 270 -12.70 9.03 7.13
C PRO A 270 -12.65 8.29 5.80
N VAL A 271 -11.74 8.70 4.91
CA VAL A 271 -11.51 8.11 3.60
C VAL A 271 -10.00 8.03 3.34
N GLN A 272 -9.56 6.98 2.65
CA GLN A 272 -8.15 6.74 2.35
C GLN A 272 -8.02 5.90 1.07
N ARG A 273 -7.01 6.19 0.25
CA ARG A 273 -6.76 5.43 -0.99
C ARG A 273 -6.63 3.95 -0.67
N ASN A 274 -7.30 3.11 -1.46
CA ASN A 274 -7.23 1.65 -1.33
C ASN A 274 -7.87 1.09 -0.04
N PHE A 275 -8.66 1.91 0.67
CA PHE A 275 -9.46 1.48 1.81
C PHE A 275 -10.95 1.48 1.45
N ARG A 276 -11.70 0.72 2.23
CA ARG A 276 -13.17 0.73 2.22
C ARG A 276 -13.67 1.46 3.47
N THR A 277 -14.51 2.45 3.27
CA THR A 277 -15.25 3.15 4.32
C THR A 277 -16.69 2.68 4.31
N ASN A 278 -17.15 2.09 5.41
CA ASN A 278 -18.52 1.64 5.61
C ASN A 278 -19.25 2.59 6.57
N ILE A 279 -20.29 3.27 6.07
CA ILE A 279 -21.28 3.99 6.88
C ILE A 279 -22.47 3.05 7.05
N TYR A 280 -22.78 2.63 8.27
CA TYR A 280 -23.78 1.59 8.51
C TYR A 280 -24.62 1.80 9.77
N GLY A 281 -25.85 1.27 9.76
CA GLY A 281 -26.76 1.38 10.90
C GLY A 281 -28.22 1.21 10.50
N SER A 282 -29.14 1.81 11.25
CA SER A 282 -30.58 1.82 10.93
C SER A 282 -30.94 3.13 10.24
N LEU A 283 -30.31 3.38 9.09
CA LEU A 283 -30.24 4.70 8.46
C LEU A 283 -31.60 5.19 7.94
N LEU A 284 -32.52 4.27 7.61
CA LEU A 284 -33.81 4.63 7.01
C LEU A 284 -34.87 4.95 8.06
N THR A 285 -34.81 4.33 9.24
CA THR A 285 -35.81 4.45 10.30
C THR A 285 -35.31 5.25 11.50
N ASN A 286 -34.00 5.32 11.74
CA ASN A 286 -33.41 6.06 12.85
C ASN A 286 -32.03 6.65 12.50
N ALA A 287 -32.02 7.91 12.05
CA ALA A 287 -30.82 8.63 11.64
C ALA A 287 -29.77 8.87 12.76
N LEU A 288 -30.05 8.51 14.03
CA LEU A 288 -29.08 8.60 15.14
C LEU A 288 -28.27 7.31 15.34
N ASN A 289 -28.67 6.19 14.73
CA ASN A 289 -27.95 4.93 14.82
C ASN A 289 -27.02 4.77 13.61
N VAL A 290 -25.90 5.51 13.62
CA VAL A 290 -24.90 5.51 12.53
C VAL A 290 -23.53 5.15 13.09
N ASN A 291 -22.86 4.20 12.45
CA ASN A 291 -21.46 3.87 12.68
C ASN A 291 -20.68 4.11 11.40
N VAL A 292 -19.40 4.47 11.54
CA VAL A 292 -18.48 4.60 10.41
C VAL A 292 -17.22 3.79 10.72
N GLU A 293 -16.87 2.87 9.83
CA GLU A 293 -15.70 2.00 9.95
C GLU A 293 -14.88 2.07 8.66
N ILE A 294 -13.57 2.26 8.79
CA ILE A 294 -12.63 2.23 7.66
C ILE A 294 -11.76 0.99 7.81
N ILE A 295 -11.74 0.14 6.80
CA ILE A 295 -10.98 -1.11 6.78
C ILE A 295 -10.06 -1.14 5.55
N PRO A 296 -8.88 -1.79 5.62
CA PRO A 296 -8.13 -2.15 4.43
C PRO A 296 -9.05 -2.94 3.50
N GLY A 297 -9.24 -2.44 2.28
CA GLY A 297 -10.25 -3.01 1.38
C GLY A 297 -9.67 -3.98 0.38
N PHE A 298 -8.39 -3.79 -0.01
CA PHE A 298 -7.94 -4.21 -1.34
C PHE A 298 -6.44 -4.49 -1.46
N ASN A 299 -5.73 -4.51 -0.33
CA ASN A 299 -4.43 -5.17 -0.21
C ASN A 299 -4.62 -6.24 0.87
N GLU A 300 -4.83 -7.49 0.48
CA GLU A 300 -4.07 -8.50 1.21
C GLU A 300 -2.63 -8.35 0.72
N PRO A 301 -1.64 -8.27 1.63
CA PRO A 301 -0.25 -8.38 1.25
C PRO A 301 -0.04 -9.58 0.30
N ASP A 302 0.92 -9.46 -0.62
CA ASP A 302 1.21 -10.37 -1.73
C ASP A 302 1.72 -11.77 -1.35
N TYR A 303 1.42 -12.21 -0.14
CA TYR A 303 1.83 -13.46 0.45
C TYR A 303 0.65 -14.04 1.23
N GLU A 304 0.57 -15.36 1.41
CA GLU A 304 -0.39 -15.92 2.37
C GLU A 304 -0.13 -15.30 3.74
N VAL A 305 -1.09 -14.50 4.22
CA VAL A 305 -0.97 -13.79 5.49
C VAL A 305 -1.69 -14.58 6.55
N VAL A 306 -0.96 -14.99 7.59
CA VAL A 306 -1.59 -15.55 8.77
C VAL A 306 -2.04 -14.40 9.67
N GLY A 307 -3.34 -14.37 10.00
CA GLY A 307 -3.88 -13.42 10.98
C GLY A 307 -3.38 -13.78 12.38
N VAL A 308 -2.73 -12.84 13.05
CA VAL A 308 -2.09 -13.05 14.35
C VAL A 308 -2.65 -12.10 15.39
N SER A 309 -2.97 -12.61 16.59
CA SER A 309 -3.47 -11.83 17.72
C SER A 309 -2.62 -11.96 18.99
N ASP A 310 -1.56 -12.76 18.96
CA ASP A 310 -0.72 -13.07 20.12
C ASP A 310 0.75 -13.26 19.72
N ALA A 311 1.63 -13.14 20.72
CA ALA A 311 3.07 -13.18 20.52
C ALA A 311 3.60 -14.55 20.10
N GLU A 312 2.99 -15.63 20.59
CA GLU A 312 3.44 -17.00 20.31
C GLU A 312 3.25 -17.32 18.83
N THR A 313 2.06 -17.03 18.30
CA THR A 313 1.72 -17.21 16.89
C THR A 313 2.54 -16.27 16.01
N LEU A 314 2.77 -15.02 16.44
CA LEU A 314 3.65 -14.08 15.73
C LEU A 314 5.03 -14.68 15.48
N VAL A 315 5.65 -15.22 16.54
CA VAL A 315 6.99 -15.79 16.48
C VAL A 315 7.02 -17.06 15.63
N SER A 316 6.04 -17.96 15.81
CA SER A 316 6.02 -19.24 15.12
C SER A 316 5.90 -19.06 13.61
N GLU A 317 4.99 -18.20 13.16
CA GLU A 317 4.73 -17.95 11.74
C GLU A 317 5.91 -17.25 11.07
N LEU A 318 6.39 -16.16 11.66
CA LEU A 318 7.53 -15.43 11.10
C LEU A 318 8.79 -16.30 11.04
N THR A 319 9.07 -17.07 12.10
CA THR A 319 10.22 -17.98 12.12
C THR A 319 10.06 -19.13 11.14
N ALA A 320 8.84 -19.50 10.76
CA ALA A 320 8.59 -20.45 9.67
C ALA A 320 8.90 -19.86 8.27
N GLY A 321 9.05 -18.54 8.16
CA GLY A 321 9.16 -17.82 6.89
C GLY A 321 7.80 -17.46 6.30
N ASN A 322 6.74 -17.59 7.11
CA ASN A 322 5.43 -17.11 6.73
C ASN A 322 5.33 -15.63 7.04
N ASN A 323 4.33 -15.01 6.46
CA ASN A 323 4.08 -13.61 6.66
C ASN A 323 2.76 -13.44 7.42
N VAL A 324 2.63 -12.33 8.14
CA VAL A 324 1.58 -12.15 9.14
C VAL A 324 0.94 -10.77 9.03
N ALA A 325 -0.33 -10.68 9.45
CA ALA A 325 -1.04 -9.44 9.67
C ALA A 325 -1.55 -9.46 11.10
N LEU A 326 -1.33 -8.37 11.81
CA LEU A 326 -1.90 -8.23 13.15
C LEU A 326 -3.42 -8.09 13.03
N THR A 327 -4.13 -8.74 13.94
CA THR A 327 -5.59 -8.65 14.09
C THR A 327 -5.99 -8.12 15.47
N ALA A 328 -5.00 -7.91 16.33
CA ALA A 328 -5.10 -7.32 17.65
C ALA A 328 -3.75 -6.74 18.06
N ASP A 329 -3.77 -5.86 19.06
CA ASP A 329 -2.55 -5.37 19.71
C ASP A 329 -1.90 -6.48 20.52
N ILE A 330 -0.57 -6.62 20.38
CA ILE A 330 0.26 -7.57 21.09
C ILE A 330 1.08 -6.84 22.15
N ASN A 331 0.82 -7.16 23.41
CA ASN A 331 1.65 -6.71 24.52
C ASN A 331 2.66 -7.80 24.88
N LEU A 332 3.94 -7.45 24.84
CA LEU A 332 5.05 -8.36 25.05
C LEU A 332 5.57 -8.24 26.48
N ASP A 333 5.57 -9.34 27.22
CA ASP A 333 6.24 -9.47 28.52
C ASP A 333 7.64 -10.09 28.41
N GLN A 334 8.03 -10.49 27.21
CA GLN A 334 9.36 -10.97 26.83
C GLN A 334 9.70 -10.42 25.44
N ALA A 335 10.98 -10.19 25.18
CA ALA A 335 11.42 -9.79 23.85
C ALA A 335 11.13 -10.90 22.83
N VAL A 336 10.79 -10.51 21.61
CA VAL A 336 10.57 -11.43 20.51
C VAL A 336 11.85 -11.56 19.69
N ILE A 337 12.40 -12.76 19.62
CA ILE A 337 13.56 -13.07 18.77
C ILE A 337 13.08 -13.78 17.50
N LEU A 338 13.31 -13.15 16.34
CA LEU A 338 12.94 -13.65 15.03
C LEU A 338 14.17 -14.22 14.34
N ASN A 339 14.33 -15.55 14.38
CA ASN A 339 15.45 -16.24 13.75
C ASN A 339 15.10 -16.61 12.30
N LEU A 340 15.34 -15.71 11.36
CA LEU A 340 14.93 -15.83 9.96
C LEU A 340 16.03 -16.38 9.04
N ALA A 341 17.07 -17.03 9.57
CA ALA A 341 18.19 -17.52 8.75
C ALA A 341 17.72 -18.32 7.51
N GLY A 342 18.08 -17.81 6.31
CA GLY A 342 17.67 -18.40 5.03
C GLY A 342 16.21 -18.17 4.63
N LYS A 343 15.48 -17.30 5.34
CA LYS A 343 14.06 -17.02 5.15
C LYS A 343 13.82 -15.53 4.99
N GLU A 344 12.70 -15.22 4.35
CA GLU A 344 12.13 -13.89 4.30
C GLU A 344 10.73 -13.94 4.91
N ALA A 345 10.36 -12.94 5.68
CA ALA A 345 9.05 -12.83 6.30
C ALA A 345 8.61 -11.36 6.34
N THR A 346 7.31 -11.14 6.53
CA THR A 346 6.72 -9.80 6.55
C THR A 346 5.69 -9.69 7.67
N ILE A 347 5.69 -8.56 8.36
CA ILE A 347 4.64 -8.13 9.28
C ILE A 347 3.86 -6.99 8.63
N ASP A 348 2.55 -7.17 8.46
CA ASP A 348 1.63 -6.06 8.28
C ASP A 348 1.08 -5.67 9.66
N LEU A 349 1.42 -4.47 10.12
CA LEU A 349 0.95 -3.95 11.40
C LEU A 349 -0.56 -3.73 11.40
N ASN A 350 -1.18 -3.52 10.23
CA ASN A 350 -2.64 -3.50 10.05
C ASN A 350 -3.42 -2.63 11.07
N GLY A 351 -2.85 -1.50 11.47
CA GLY A 351 -3.40 -0.56 12.45
C GLY A 351 -3.21 -0.96 13.91
N HIS A 352 -2.52 -2.06 14.20
CA HIS A 352 -2.31 -2.62 15.52
C HIS A 352 -0.90 -2.41 16.06
N ASN A 353 -0.73 -2.69 17.34
CA ASN A 353 0.46 -2.36 18.11
C ASN A 353 1.23 -3.60 18.57
N ILE A 354 2.56 -3.53 18.58
CA ILE A 354 3.47 -4.44 19.28
C ILE A 354 4.18 -3.61 20.35
N ILE A 355 3.84 -3.82 21.61
CA ILE A 355 4.28 -2.97 22.72
C ILE A 355 5.03 -3.80 23.75
N GLY A 356 6.26 -3.40 24.08
CA GLY A 356 6.97 -3.93 25.24
C GLY A 356 6.29 -3.48 26.55
N SER A 357 5.91 -4.42 27.39
CA SER A 357 5.31 -4.13 28.72
C SER A 357 6.36 -3.84 29.80
N LYS A 358 7.63 -4.14 29.53
CA LYS A 358 8.79 -3.87 30.38
C LYS A 358 10.04 -3.67 29.53
N LYS A 359 11.10 -3.16 30.16
CA LYS A 359 12.41 -3.02 29.52
C LYS A 359 12.99 -4.39 29.17
N PHE A 360 13.50 -4.56 27.95
CA PHE A 360 14.23 -5.75 27.55
C PHE A 360 15.73 -5.50 27.54
N TYR A 361 16.45 -6.17 28.43
CA TYR A 361 17.91 -6.12 28.50
C TYR A 361 18.43 -7.47 29.03
N ASP A 362 19.00 -8.27 28.15
CA ASP A 362 19.65 -9.54 28.49
C ASP A 362 20.89 -9.75 27.62
N ASN A 363 22.05 -9.51 28.23
CA ASN A 363 23.35 -9.66 27.58
C ASN A 363 23.77 -11.12 27.40
N THR A 364 23.10 -12.08 28.05
CA THR A 364 23.43 -13.50 27.90
C THR A 364 22.91 -14.06 26.58
N VAL A 365 21.81 -13.47 26.07
CA VAL A 365 21.19 -13.84 24.79
C VAL A 365 21.19 -12.72 23.75
N ASN A 366 21.89 -11.60 24.03
CA ASN A 366 22.03 -10.42 23.17
C ASN A 366 20.67 -9.82 22.77
N VAL A 367 19.84 -9.50 23.76
CA VAL A 367 18.49 -8.95 23.58
C VAL A 367 18.40 -7.59 24.25
N TRP A 368 18.02 -6.58 23.46
CA TRP A 368 17.90 -5.19 23.89
C TRP A 368 16.67 -4.49 23.33
N SER A 369 15.71 -5.24 22.77
CA SER A 369 14.64 -4.68 21.95
C SER A 369 13.32 -5.42 22.13
N VAL A 370 12.24 -4.79 21.66
CA VAL A 370 10.93 -5.44 21.53
C VAL A 370 10.97 -6.54 20.46
N LEU A 371 11.52 -6.23 19.29
CA LEU A 371 11.73 -7.19 18.20
C LEU A 371 13.22 -7.29 17.84
N SER A 372 13.79 -8.49 17.96
CA SER A 372 15.17 -8.80 17.57
C SER A 372 15.21 -9.65 16.31
N VAL A 373 15.57 -9.05 15.18
CA VAL A 373 15.64 -9.71 13.86
C VAL A 373 17.03 -10.32 13.67
N ARG A 374 17.10 -11.64 13.44
CA ARG A 374 18.36 -12.39 13.38
C ARG A 374 18.45 -13.28 12.14
N GLY A 375 19.43 -13.01 11.28
CA GLY A 375 19.55 -13.64 9.96
C GLY A 375 18.34 -13.38 9.05
N GLY A 376 18.46 -13.71 7.77
CA GLY A 376 17.36 -13.59 6.80
C GLY A 376 16.88 -12.15 6.57
N LYS A 377 15.59 -12.00 6.24
CA LYS A 377 14.97 -10.71 5.96
C LYS A 377 13.59 -10.58 6.60
N LEU A 378 13.37 -9.46 7.28
CA LEU A 378 12.06 -9.02 7.76
C LEU A 378 11.63 -7.77 7.00
N THR A 379 10.38 -7.74 6.52
CA THR A 379 9.73 -6.53 6.01
C THR A 379 8.62 -6.11 6.97
N ILE A 380 8.47 -4.81 7.24
CA ILE A 380 7.38 -4.26 8.07
C ILE A 380 6.58 -3.26 7.25
N ASN A 381 5.27 -3.49 7.21
CA ASN A 381 4.28 -2.72 6.45
C ASN A 381 3.14 -2.24 7.37
N GLY A 382 2.30 -1.36 6.82
CA GLY A 382 1.05 -0.95 7.45
C GLY A 382 1.20 0.11 8.54
N ASP A 383 0.08 0.70 8.93
CA ASP A 383 0.01 1.60 10.08
C ASP A 383 0.04 0.78 11.38
N GLY A 384 0.52 1.36 12.48
CA GLY A 384 0.61 0.67 13.77
C GLY A 384 1.85 1.13 14.55
N ASN A 385 2.05 0.59 15.75
CA ASN A 385 3.15 0.99 16.62
C ASN A 385 4.02 -0.19 17.02
N VAL A 386 5.34 -0.05 16.94
CA VAL A 386 6.32 -0.96 17.58
C VAL A 386 7.08 -0.16 18.62
N PHE A 387 6.66 -0.25 19.87
CA PHE A 387 7.18 0.60 20.94
C PHE A 387 7.80 -0.19 22.08
N ALA A 388 8.98 0.24 22.51
CA ALA A 388 9.56 -0.13 23.79
C ALA A 388 8.69 0.37 24.96
N ALA A 389 8.91 -0.20 26.14
CA ALA A 389 8.16 0.19 27.33
C ALA A 389 8.49 1.63 27.76
N THR A 390 7.48 2.45 28.05
CA THR A 390 7.67 3.76 28.71
C THR A 390 7.99 3.58 30.19
N GLY A 391 9.07 4.17 30.70
CA GLY A 391 9.25 4.31 32.15
C GLY A 391 10.66 4.68 32.60
N ALA A 392 10.77 5.69 33.46
CA ALA A 392 11.98 6.04 34.17
C ALA A 392 12.51 4.86 35.01
N ILE A 393 13.81 4.63 34.95
CA ILE A 393 14.46 3.47 35.57
C ILE A 393 15.02 3.87 36.94
N ALA A 394 14.44 3.36 38.01
CA ALA A 394 15.03 3.47 39.33
C ALA A 394 16.27 2.55 39.51
N GLU A 395 16.54 1.64 38.57
CA GLU A 395 17.49 0.52 38.78
C GLU A 395 18.44 0.16 37.62
N ALA A 396 18.51 0.89 36.49
CA ALA A 396 19.50 0.55 35.44
C ALA A 396 20.80 1.37 35.58
N PRO A 397 21.97 0.72 35.73
CA PRO A 397 23.24 1.41 35.72
C PRO A 397 23.55 1.92 34.30
N ASN A 398 23.62 3.25 34.15
CA ASN A 398 24.33 4.01 33.11
C ASN A 398 24.09 3.73 31.61
N TYR A 399 23.30 2.74 31.20
CA TYR A 399 22.95 2.50 29.79
C TYR A 399 21.47 2.11 29.65
N ILE A 400 20.71 2.91 28.89
CA ILE A 400 19.29 2.66 28.63
C ILE A 400 19.14 2.01 27.25
N GLU A 401 19.60 0.78 27.11
CA GLU A 401 19.39 0.01 25.89
C GLU A 401 18.03 -0.70 26.00
N ASP A 402 17.00 -0.14 25.36
CA ASP A 402 15.69 -0.75 25.12
C ASP A 402 15.09 -0.16 23.84
N PHE A 403 15.26 -0.89 22.75
CA PHE A 403 14.99 -0.44 21.40
C PHE A 403 13.61 -0.92 20.93
N ALA A 404 13.00 -0.22 19.98
CA ALA A 404 11.82 -0.81 19.32
C ALA A 404 12.23 -2.05 18.52
N ILE A 405 13.30 -1.95 17.73
CA ILE A 405 13.80 -3.06 16.91
C ILE A 405 15.32 -3.09 16.93
N ASP A 406 15.90 -4.29 16.98
CA ASP A 406 17.32 -4.49 16.66
C ASP A 406 17.58 -5.53 15.56
N VAL A 407 18.67 -5.33 14.82
CA VAL A 407 19.10 -6.16 13.67
C VAL A 407 20.44 -6.82 13.98
N ASN A 408 20.48 -8.15 13.93
CA ASN A 408 21.64 -8.97 14.26
C ASN A 408 21.93 -10.05 13.22
N ASN A 409 23.11 -10.65 13.35
CA ASN A 409 23.54 -11.83 12.60
C ASN A 409 23.37 -11.67 11.10
N GLY A 410 23.63 -10.47 10.58
CA GLY A 410 23.55 -10.18 9.16
C GLY A 410 22.12 -10.11 8.60
N ALA A 411 21.09 -9.95 9.46
CA ALA A 411 19.71 -9.79 9.02
C ALA A 411 19.50 -8.55 8.15
N GLN A 412 18.46 -8.60 7.32
CA GLN A 412 17.95 -7.46 6.56
C GLN A 412 16.60 -7.03 7.14
N LEU A 413 16.45 -5.74 7.39
CA LEU A 413 15.19 -5.14 7.82
C LEU A 413 14.74 -4.13 6.77
N VAL A 414 13.51 -4.25 6.28
CA VAL A 414 12.87 -3.27 5.40
C VAL A 414 11.66 -2.69 6.10
N ILE A 415 11.59 -1.37 6.24
CA ILE A 415 10.46 -0.68 6.88
C ILE A 415 9.77 0.22 5.86
N ASN A 416 8.51 -0.08 5.55
CA ASN A 416 7.70 0.70 4.62
C ASN A 416 6.66 1.59 5.32
N GLY A 417 6.35 1.35 6.60
CA GLY A 417 5.35 2.08 7.37
C GLY A 417 5.38 1.74 8.86
N GLY A 418 4.50 2.39 9.64
CA GLY A 418 4.38 2.22 11.09
C GLY A 418 5.11 3.30 11.91
N ASN A 419 4.93 3.25 13.23
CA ASN A 419 5.61 4.14 14.18
C ASN A 419 6.52 3.31 15.09
N PHE A 420 7.77 3.74 15.24
CA PHE A 420 8.79 3.04 16.00
C PHE A 420 9.31 3.95 17.09
N LYS A 421 9.29 3.47 18.34
CA LYS A 421 9.69 4.26 19.50
C LYS A 421 10.49 3.44 20.50
N GLY A 422 11.76 3.78 20.65
CA GLY A 422 12.65 3.19 21.65
C GLY A 422 12.94 4.13 22.81
N ASN A 423 13.61 3.64 23.84
CA ASN A 423 14.06 4.47 24.97
C ASN A 423 15.34 5.26 24.65
N ASP A 424 16.21 4.71 23.81
CA ASP A 424 17.45 5.35 23.34
C ASP A 424 17.57 5.33 21.82
N THR A 425 17.16 4.23 21.20
CA THR A 425 17.22 4.01 19.76
C THR A 425 15.90 3.38 19.29
N ALA A 426 15.29 3.89 18.22
CA ALA A 426 14.13 3.23 17.61
C ALA A 426 14.57 1.98 16.82
N VAL A 427 15.59 2.10 15.98
CA VAL A 427 16.16 0.97 15.21
C VAL A 427 17.66 0.88 15.41
N TYR A 428 18.11 -0.22 16.01
CA TYR A 428 19.52 -0.49 16.28
C TYR A 428 20.08 -1.59 15.38
N ILE A 429 21.25 -1.38 14.79
CA ILE A 429 21.88 -2.37 13.90
C ILE A 429 23.18 -2.84 14.53
N TYR A 430 23.17 -4.04 15.13
CA TYR A 430 24.39 -4.68 15.63
C TYR A 430 25.21 -5.27 14.47
N SER A 431 24.55 -5.97 13.55
CA SER A 431 25.12 -6.43 12.27
C SER A 431 24.01 -6.79 11.28
N GLY A 432 24.14 -6.38 10.02
CA GLY A 432 23.12 -6.54 8.99
C GLY A 432 22.82 -5.26 8.23
N SER A 433 21.60 -5.11 7.72
CA SER A 433 21.20 -3.90 7.01
C SER A 433 19.78 -3.50 7.31
N VAL A 434 19.53 -2.19 7.37
CA VAL A 434 18.18 -1.62 7.37
C VAL A 434 17.97 -0.75 6.13
N GLU A 435 16.80 -0.90 5.50
CA GLU A 435 16.26 0.02 4.51
C GLU A 435 14.94 0.61 5.02
N ILE A 436 14.87 1.94 5.11
CA ILE A 436 13.68 2.67 5.56
C ILE A 436 13.09 3.41 4.36
N ASN A 437 11.92 2.97 3.92
CA ASN A 437 11.13 3.57 2.84
C ASN A 437 9.99 4.46 3.37
N GLY A 438 9.59 4.29 4.62
CA GLY A 438 8.51 5.05 5.26
C GLY A 438 8.44 4.82 6.77
N GLY A 439 7.44 5.41 7.42
CA GLY A 439 7.20 5.30 8.87
C GLY A 439 7.65 6.52 9.69
N THR A 440 7.39 6.46 11.00
CA THR A 440 7.73 7.50 11.97
C THR A 440 8.69 6.94 13.02
N PHE A 441 9.76 7.67 13.32
CA PHE A 441 10.81 7.24 14.25
C PHE A 441 11.02 8.28 15.34
N GLU A 442 10.90 7.86 16.59
CA GLU A 442 11.06 8.72 17.76
C GLU A 442 11.77 7.94 18.88
N VAL A 443 12.34 8.66 19.85
CA VAL A 443 12.78 8.08 21.13
C VAL A 443 12.00 8.70 22.27
N TYR A 444 11.84 7.97 23.38
CA TYR A 444 11.25 8.54 24.59
C TYR A 444 12.16 9.61 25.20
N ASP A 445 11.55 10.66 25.74
CA ASP A 445 12.27 11.64 26.55
C ASP A 445 12.53 11.05 27.94
N ASN A 446 13.71 10.45 28.08
CA ASN A 446 14.15 9.76 29.28
C ASN A 446 15.22 10.55 30.06
N GLY A 447 15.45 11.83 29.74
CA GLY A 447 16.46 12.67 30.39
C GLY A 447 17.91 12.29 30.06
N LEU A 448 18.14 11.49 29.01
CA LEU A 448 19.49 11.12 28.54
C LEU A 448 20.18 12.31 27.88
N SER A 449 21.48 12.50 28.14
CA SER A 449 22.26 13.64 27.60
C SER A 449 22.45 13.61 26.08
N TYR A 450 22.23 12.45 25.45
CA TYR A 450 22.40 12.27 24.01
C TYR A 450 21.08 12.45 23.23
N GLY A 451 19.92 12.46 23.90
CA GLY A 451 18.60 12.67 23.30
C GLY A 451 18.33 11.76 22.09
N ALA A 452 17.66 12.29 21.08
CA ALA A 452 17.34 11.58 19.83
C ALA A 452 18.53 11.41 18.86
N ARG A 453 19.76 11.69 19.28
CA ARG A 453 20.97 11.51 18.43
C ARG A 453 21.09 10.09 17.88
N TYR A 454 20.61 9.10 18.63
CA TYR A 454 20.70 7.69 18.28
C TYR A 454 19.36 7.09 17.86
N ASN A 455 18.40 7.90 17.38
CA ASN A 455 17.09 7.41 16.93
C ASN A 455 17.22 6.25 15.91
N ILE A 456 18.13 6.40 14.93
CA ILE A 456 18.62 5.30 14.09
C ILE A 456 20.11 5.14 14.36
N ASN A 457 20.54 3.96 14.81
CA ASN A 457 21.91 3.76 15.29
C ASN A 457 22.49 2.39 14.86
N ALA A 458 23.81 2.30 14.76
CA ALA A 458 24.52 1.06 14.43
C ALA A 458 25.75 0.88 15.33
N TYR A 459 26.14 -0.36 15.56
CA TYR A 459 27.35 -0.66 16.31
C TYR A 459 28.60 -0.17 15.56
N ASP A 460 29.40 0.69 16.18
CA ASP A 460 30.51 1.42 15.56
C ASP A 460 31.43 0.54 14.70
N SER A 461 31.89 -0.59 15.26
CA SER A 461 32.83 -1.46 14.54
C SER A 461 32.17 -2.18 13.37
N ALA A 462 30.87 -2.45 13.43
CA ALA A 462 30.12 -3.06 12.35
C ALA A 462 29.81 -2.05 11.24
N PHE A 463 29.45 -0.81 11.62
CA PHE A 463 29.19 0.27 10.67
C PHE A 463 30.46 0.67 9.92
N THR A 464 31.56 0.95 10.65
CA THR A 464 32.86 1.28 10.06
C THR A 464 33.47 0.11 9.29
N GLY A 465 33.25 -1.13 9.73
CA GLY A 465 33.66 -2.34 9.04
C GLY A 465 32.78 -2.74 7.85
N GLY A 466 31.67 -2.05 7.60
CA GLY A 466 30.75 -2.29 6.48
C GLY A 466 29.84 -3.52 6.63
N THR A 467 29.78 -4.12 7.82
CA THR A 467 28.88 -5.24 8.16
C THR A 467 27.54 -4.78 8.75
N ALA A 468 27.43 -3.52 9.14
CA ALA A 468 26.17 -2.81 9.39
C ALA A 468 25.93 -1.75 8.32
N LYS A 469 24.73 -1.71 7.72
CA LYS A 469 24.36 -0.74 6.70
C LYS A 469 23.00 -0.10 7.01
N ILE A 470 22.90 1.21 6.82
CA ILE A 470 21.65 1.96 6.98
C ILE A 470 21.39 2.68 5.65
N THR A 471 20.17 2.60 5.14
CA THR A 471 19.73 3.35 3.96
C THR A 471 18.35 3.93 4.22
N ILE A 472 18.23 5.26 4.15
CA ILE A 472 16.98 5.96 4.42
C ILE A 472 16.48 6.63 3.13
N LYS A 473 15.35 6.16 2.62
CA LYS A 473 14.67 6.60 1.40
C LYS A 473 13.34 7.33 1.67
N GLY A 474 12.82 7.23 2.90
CA GLY A 474 11.59 7.92 3.30
C GLY A 474 11.39 7.92 4.81
N GLY A 475 10.26 8.45 5.25
CA GLY A 475 9.85 8.49 6.66
C GLY A 475 10.05 9.83 7.35
N THR A 476 9.58 9.89 8.61
CA THR A 476 9.64 11.07 9.48
C THR A 476 10.44 10.75 10.73
N PHE A 477 11.47 11.56 11.00
CA PHE A 477 12.41 11.35 12.10
C PHE A 477 12.33 12.51 13.08
N PHE A 478 11.89 12.26 14.30
CA PHE A 478 11.82 13.28 15.34
C PHE A 478 13.19 13.49 15.99
N GLU A 479 13.60 14.75 16.07
CA GLU A 479 14.83 15.23 16.72
C GLU A 479 16.13 14.56 16.22
N PHE A 480 16.07 13.91 15.05
CA PHE A 480 17.16 13.19 14.40
C PHE A 480 17.31 13.66 12.95
N ASP A 481 18.51 14.11 12.59
CA ASP A 481 18.86 14.60 11.25
C ASP A 481 19.51 13.49 10.42
N PRO A 482 18.77 12.76 9.55
CA PRO A 482 19.32 11.63 8.80
C PRO A 482 20.36 12.06 7.74
N THR A 483 20.56 13.36 7.50
CA THR A 483 21.63 13.84 6.61
C THR A 483 23.01 13.67 7.23
N LYS A 484 23.08 13.52 8.55
CA LYS A 484 24.31 13.34 9.33
C LYS A 484 24.20 12.01 10.07
N ALA A 485 25.12 11.10 9.82
CA ALA A 485 25.20 9.92 10.67
C ALA A 485 25.52 10.33 12.14
N PRO A 486 25.16 9.48 13.12
CA PRO A 486 25.35 9.79 14.55
C PRO A 486 26.79 10.14 14.93
N GLU A 487 27.76 9.52 14.24
CA GLU A 487 29.19 9.69 14.49
C GLU A 487 29.84 10.75 13.58
N PRO A 488 30.61 11.71 14.12
CA PRO A 488 31.28 12.75 13.35
C PRO A 488 32.18 12.21 12.24
N GLY A 489 31.99 12.72 11.01
CA GLY A 489 32.77 12.31 9.83
C GLY A 489 32.20 11.11 9.07
N SER A 490 31.10 10.52 9.54
CA SER A 490 30.37 9.47 8.84
C SER A 490 29.59 10.00 7.62
N PRO A 491 29.43 9.20 6.57
CA PRO A 491 28.66 9.59 5.38
C PRO A 491 27.17 9.80 5.71
N SER A 492 26.46 10.48 4.81
CA SER A 492 25.01 10.61 4.92
C SER A 492 24.34 9.24 4.93
N LEU A 493 23.24 9.11 5.70
CA LEU A 493 22.40 7.90 5.69
C LEU A 493 21.44 7.88 4.49
N LEU A 494 21.38 8.99 3.74
CA LEU A 494 20.57 9.14 2.54
C LEU A 494 21.36 8.65 1.31
N PRO A 495 20.78 7.79 0.46
CA PRO A 495 21.33 7.50 -0.85
C PRO A 495 21.17 8.71 -1.79
N ALA A 496 21.91 8.70 -2.90
CA ALA A 496 21.77 9.74 -3.93
C ALA A 496 20.33 9.84 -4.46
N GLY A 497 19.85 11.06 -4.72
CA GLY A 497 18.49 11.32 -5.18
C GLY A 497 17.45 11.39 -4.07
N TYR A 498 17.88 11.47 -2.80
CA TYR A 498 17.00 11.65 -1.64
C TYR A 498 17.46 12.81 -0.77
N LYS A 499 16.49 13.53 -0.21
CA LYS A 499 16.71 14.68 0.68
C LYS A 499 15.93 14.53 1.97
N ALA A 500 16.43 15.16 3.04
CA ALA A 500 15.69 15.36 4.28
C ALA A 500 15.38 16.85 4.48
N VAL A 501 14.11 17.18 4.69
CA VAL A 501 13.66 18.54 4.96
C VAL A 501 13.38 18.67 6.45
N LYS A 502 14.10 19.58 7.12
CA LYS A 502 13.82 19.93 8.52
C LYS A 502 12.47 20.67 8.58
N THR A 503 11.63 20.25 9.51
CA THR A 503 10.32 20.83 9.83
C THR A 503 10.10 20.83 11.35
N SER A 504 8.96 21.31 11.80
CA SER A 504 8.50 21.12 13.17
C SER A 504 7.12 20.46 13.17
N ILE A 505 6.99 19.37 13.93
CA ILE A 505 5.75 18.63 14.11
C ILE A 505 5.47 18.58 15.61
N ASN A 506 4.27 19.04 16.01
CA ASN A 506 3.86 19.10 17.42
C ASN A 506 4.85 19.82 18.34
N GLY A 507 5.52 20.86 17.83
CA GLY A 507 6.49 21.66 18.59
C GLY A 507 7.86 20.98 18.78
N LYS A 508 8.07 19.79 18.21
CA LYS A 508 9.38 19.13 18.13
C LYS A 508 10.02 19.37 16.77
N ASP A 509 11.35 19.41 16.74
CA ASP A 509 12.08 19.35 15.47
C ASP A 509 11.88 17.98 14.83
N ALA A 510 11.67 17.93 13.52
CA ALA A 510 11.55 16.68 12.76
C ALA A 510 12.17 16.81 11.37
N TRP A 511 12.55 15.69 10.78
CA TRP A 511 13.07 15.60 9.41
C TRP A 511 12.22 14.64 8.60
N VAL A 512 11.69 15.12 7.48
CA VAL A 512 10.91 14.30 6.54
C VAL A 512 11.80 13.97 5.34
N VAL A 513 11.98 12.68 5.07
CA VAL A 513 12.79 12.19 3.94
C VAL A 513 11.89 11.91 2.73
N SER A 514 12.35 12.34 1.55
CA SER A 514 11.68 12.12 0.27
C SER A 514 12.71 12.07 -0.86
N ALA A 515 12.31 11.55 -2.02
CA ALA A 515 13.11 11.70 -3.24
C ALA A 515 13.32 13.19 -3.59
N GLU A 516 14.45 13.52 -4.18
CA GLU A 516 14.84 14.90 -4.55
C GLU A 516 13.91 15.58 -5.55
#